data_AF-A0A2H9LYC7-F1
#
_entry.id   AF-A0A2H9LYC7-F1
#
_cell.length_a   1.000
_cell.length_b   1.000
_cell.length_c   1.000
_cell.angle_alpha   90.00
_cell.angle_beta   90.00
_cell.angle_gamma   90.00
#
_symmetry.space_group_name_H-M   'P 1'
#
loop_
_entity.id
_entity.type
_entity.pdbx_description
1 polymer ?
#
loop_
_entity_poly.entity_id
_entity_poly.type
_entity_poly.pdbx_seq_one_letter_code
_entity_poly.pdbx_strand_id
1 'polypeptide(L)'
;MKTVNVAILDAEKKLCAALGKKGTASDFTLYNFKNDSGVLVAYEPTTYPEKLQPLLYLLWLADFVLLKVGQVDKYFGECLIAAECSGKPGFVITDNEEKFRAMTKGMAVNGYLKIGENADEIKRAFFA
;
A
#
# COMPACT_ATOMS: atom_id res chain seq x y z
N MET A 1 4.31 -20.93 -8.70
CA MET A 1 4.30 -19.49 -9.04
C MET A 1 3.65 -18.77 -7.88
N LYS A 2 4.39 -17.94 -7.13
CA LYS A 2 3.88 -17.23 -5.94
C LYS A 2 3.04 -16.03 -6.40
N THR A 3 1.87 -15.85 -5.80
CA THR A 3 1.08 -14.63 -5.95
C THR A 3 1.19 -13.84 -4.65
N VAL A 4 1.45 -12.54 -4.74
CA VAL A 4 1.52 -11.63 -3.60
C VAL A 4 0.49 -10.53 -3.78
N ASN A 5 -0.40 -10.39 -2.79
CA ASN A 5 -1.47 -9.40 -2.77
C ASN A 5 -1.03 -8.20 -1.91
N VAL A 6 -1.09 -6.99 -2.45
CA VAL A 6 -0.61 -5.79 -1.76
C VAL A 6 -1.66 -4.70 -1.75
N ALA A 7 -2.05 -4.28 -0.55
CA ALA A 7 -2.85 -3.10 -0.30
C ALA A 7 -2.01 -1.84 -0.51
N ILE A 8 -2.34 -1.01 -1.49
CA ILE A 8 -1.65 0.25 -1.73
C ILE A 8 -2.44 1.37 -1.06
N LEU A 9 -1.87 1.91 0.02
CA LEU A 9 -2.43 3.03 0.77
C LEU A 9 -1.69 4.31 0.36
N ASP A 10 -2.14 4.86 -0.76
CA ASP A 10 -1.68 6.13 -1.33
C ASP A 10 -2.89 7.06 -1.45
N ALA A 11 -2.96 8.09 -0.61
CA ALA A 11 -4.07 9.04 -0.63
C ALA A 11 -4.20 9.78 -1.98
N GLU A 12 -3.10 9.90 -2.74
CA GLU A 12 -3.08 10.53 -4.05
C GLU A 12 -3.38 9.57 -5.21
N LYS A 13 -3.36 8.25 -4.97
CA LYS A 13 -3.62 7.19 -5.97
C LYS A 13 -2.78 7.32 -7.26
N LYS A 14 -1.49 7.61 -7.11
CA LYS A 14 -0.57 7.77 -8.25
C LYS A 14 0.34 6.57 -8.47
N LEU A 15 0.50 5.73 -7.45
CA LEU A 15 1.47 4.65 -7.46
C LEU A 15 1.08 3.47 -8.38
N CYS A 16 -0.17 3.02 -8.30
CA CYS A 16 -0.54 1.71 -8.84
C CYS A 16 -0.43 1.61 -10.36
N ALA A 17 -0.67 2.71 -11.08
CA ALA A 17 -0.54 2.79 -12.53
C ALA A 17 0.88 2.50 -13.02
N ALA A 18 1.91 2.82 -12.23
CA ALA A 18 3.30 2.51 -12.54
C ALA A 18 3.69 1.06 -12.19
N LEU A 19 2.93 0.40 -11.31
CA LEU A 19 3.24 -0.94 -10.83
C LEU A 19 2.83 -2.03 -11.83
N GLY A 20 1.78 -1.86 -12.61
CA GLY A 20 1.32 -2.94 -13.49
C GLY A 20 0.18 -2.57 -14.43
N LYS A 21 -0.33 -3.59 -15.11
CA LYS A 21 -1.47 -3.45 -16.02
C LYS A 21 -2.75 -3.31 -15.21
N LYS A 22 -3.51 -2.24 -15.48
CA LYS A 22 -4.85 -2.03 -14.90
C LYS A 22 -5.76 -3.20 -15.29
N GLY A 23 -6.36 -3.85 -14.30
CA GLY A 23 -7.32 -4.93 -14.44
C GLY A 23 -8.73 -4.47 -14.08
N THR A 24 -9.48 -5.34 -13.40
CA THR A 24 -10.83 -5.05 -12.92
C THR A 24 -10.85 -3.80 -12.06
N ALA A 25 -11.77 -2.90 -12.37
CA ALA A 25 -12.03 -1.68 -11.62
C ALA A 25 -13.50 -1.69 -11.15
N SER A 26 -13.70 -1.57 -9.85
CA SER A 26 -15.02 -1.48 -9.21
C SER A 26 -14.93 -0.47 -8.05
N ASP A 27 -15.25 -0.88 -6.83
CA ASP A 27 -14.97 -0.09 -5.62
C ASP A 27 -13.45 -0.01 -5.33
N PHE A 28 -12.69 -1.03 -5.75
CA PHE A 28 -11.22 -1.02 -5.83
C PHE A 28 -10.74 -1.44 -7.22
N THR A 29 -9.53 -1.02 -7.59
CA THR A 29 -8.88 -1.34 -8.87
C THR A 29 -7.68 -2.24 -8.61
N LEU A 30 -7.53 -3.28 -9.44
CA LEU A 30 -6.39 -4.19 -9.41
C LEU A 30 -5.36 -3.80 -10.47
N TYR A 31 -4.09 -3.84 -10.09
CA TYR A 31 -2.95 -3.68 -10.99
C TYR A 31 -2.08 -4.93 -10.92
N ASN A 32 -1.91 -5.59 -12.05
CA ASN A 32 -1.22 -6.88 -12.12
C ASN A 32 0.17 -6.71 -12.74
N PHE A 33 1.17 -7.25 -12.07
CA PHE A 33 2.53 -7.37 -12.58
C PHE A 33 2.98 -8.82 -12.48
N LYS A 34 3.63 -9.32 -13.53
CA LYS A 34 4.14 -10.69 -13.60
C LYS A 34 5.59 -10.66 -14.05
N ASN A 35 6.43 -11.41 -13.35
CA ASN A 35 7.81 -11.70 -13.72
C ASN A 35 8.15 -13.17 -13.42
N ASP A 36 9.42 -13.53 -13.52
CA ASP A 36 9.91 -14.89 -13.25
C ASP A 36 9.74 -15.29 -11.76
N SER A 37 9.71 -14.32 -10.84
CA SER A 37 9.54 -14.55 -9.40
C SER A 37 8.07 -14.83 -9.01
N GLY A 38 7.10 -14.30 -9.75
CA GLY A 38 5.68 -14.49 -9.45
C GLY A 38 4.75 -13.42 -10.03
N VAL A 39 3.57 -13.31 -9.41
CA VAL A 39 2.55 -12.32 -9.75
C VAL A 39 2.32 -11.41 -8.55
N LEU A 40 2.44 -10.10 -8.77
CA LEU A 40 2.09 -9.06 -7.81
C LEU A 40 0.73 -8.50 -8.19
N VAL A 41 -0.21 -8.53 -7.25
CA VAL A 41 -1.55 -7.93 -7.40
C VAL A 41 -1.62 -6.75 -6.44
N ALA A 42 -1.56 -5.54 -6.98
CA ALA A 42 -1.70 -4.31 -6.21
C ALA A 42 -3.16 -3.82 -6.22
N TYR A 43 -3.69 -3.50 -5.04
CA TYR A 43 -5.06 -3.07 -4.83
C TYR A 43 -5.10 -1.59 -4.47
N GLU A 44 -5.87 -0.81 -5.23
CA GLU A 44 -6.11 0.61 -4.97
C GLU A 44 -7.59 0.84 -4.61
N PRO A 45 -7.91 1.54 -3.50
CA PRO A 45 -9.30 1.82 -3.12
C PRO A 45 -9.90 2.94 -3.98
N THR A 46 -10.41 2.59 -5.15
CA THR A 46 -10.89 3.54 -6.17
C THR A 46 -11.97 4.49 -5.66
N THR A 47 -12.92 4.03 -4.83
CA THR A 47 -14.03 4.87 -4.32
C THR A 47 -13.82 5.42 -2.91
N TYR A 48 -12.61 5.28 -2.33
CA TYR A 48 -12.19 6.01 -1.13
C TYR A 48 -11.58 7.37 -1.53
N PRO A 49 -11.86 8.50 -0.87
CA PRO A 49 -12.49 8.64 0.44
C PRO A 49 -14.01 8.81 0.44
N GLU A 50 -14.69 8.72 -0.71
CA GLU A 50 -16.15 8.83 -0.77
C GLU A 50 -16.85 7.71 0.01
N LYS A 51 -16.25 6.51 0.00
CA LYS A 51 -16.66 5.33 0.75
C LYS A 51 -15.48 4.78 1.53
N LEU A 52 -15.71 4.37 2.78
CA LEU A 52 -14.68 3.75 3.62
C LEU A 52 -14.50 2.25 3.30
N GLN A 53 -15.56 1.58 2.87
CA GLN A 53 -15.59 0.13 2.62
C GLN A 53 -14.46 -0.38 1.70
N PRO A 54 -14.11 0.27 0.58
CA PRO A 54 -13.05 -0.20 -0.31
C PRO A 54 -11.67 -0.27 0.36
N LEU A 55 -11.35 0.68 1.25
CA LEU A 55 -10.11 0.71 2.01
C LEU A 55 -10.01 -0.52 2.93
N LEU A 56 -11.10 -0.87 3.60
CA LEU A 56 -11.14 -2.02 4.50
C LEU A 56 -11.11 -3.35 3.73
N TYR A 57 -11.80 -3.43 2.60
CA TYR A 57 -11.84 -4.66 1.80
C TYR A 57 -10.49 -5.01 1.17
N LEU A 58 -9.75 -4.03 0.63
CA LEU A 58 -8.41 -4.34 0.11
C LEU A 58 -7.44 -4.75 1.21
N LEU A 59 -7.59 -4.21 2.43
CA LEU A 59 -6.79 -4.64 3.57
C LEU A 59 -7.13 -6.06 4.00
N TRP A 60 -8.38 -6.51 3.82
CA TRP A 60 -8.74 -7.90 4.10
C TRP A 60 -8.14 -8.88 3.06
N LEU A 61 -8.08 -8.47 1.79
CA LEU A 61 -7.57 -9.28 0.68
C LEU A 61 -6.04 -9.34 0.60
N ALA A 62 -5.34 -8.37 1.15
CA ALA A 62 -3.90 -8.24 0.97
C ALA A 62 -3.08 -9.16 1.88
N ASP A 63 -1.89 -9.55 1.43
CA ASP A 63 -0.86 -10.19 2.25
C ASP A 63 0.01 -9.12 2.92
N PHE A 64 0.26 -8.01 2.22
CA PHE A 64 1.09 -6.89 2.69
C PHE A 64 0.42 -5.53 2.49
N VAL A 65 0.91 -4.53 3.22
CA VAL A 65 0.55 -3.12 3.03
C VAL A 65 1.73 -2.33 2.50
N LEU A 66 1.47 -1.46 1.52
CA LEU A 66 2.38 -0.38 1.14
C LEU A 66 1.75 0.96 1.53
N LEU A 67 2.31 1.61 2.54
CA LEU A 67 1.83 2.91 3.01
C LEU A 67 2.69 4.03 2.40
N LYS A 68 2.10 4.91 1.60
CA LYS A 68 2.77 6.10 1.09
C LYS A 68 2.44 7.31 1.94
N VAL A 69 3.47 7.95 2.50
CA VAL A 69 3.36 9.19 3.26
C VAL A 69 3.41 10.36 2.29
N GLY A 70 2.24 10.87 1.92
CA GLY A 70 2.07 12.14 1.20
C GLY A 70 1.86 13.30 2.18
N GLN A 71 0.81 14.09 1.95
CA GLN A 71 0.36 15.10 2.91
C GLN A 71 -0.15 14.43 4.20
N VAL A 72 0.30 14.93 5.36
CA VAL A 72 -0.20 14.49 6.66
C VAL A 72 -1.53 15.19 6.94
N ASP A 73 -2.61 14.66 6.38
CA ASP A 73 -3.98 15.14 6.54
C ASP A 73 -4.89 14.06 7.17
N LYS A 74 -6.20 14.31 7.18
CA LYS A 74 -7.18 13.35 7.72
C LYS A 74 -7.21 12.02 6.96
N TYR A 75 -6.97 12.01 5.64
CA TYR A 75 -7.01 10.80 4.83
C TYR A 75 -5.75 9.96 5.02
N PHE A 76 -4.58 10.61 5.14
CA PHE A 76 -3.38 9.91 5.58
C PHE A 76 -3.57 9.30 6.98
N GLY A 77 -4.17 10.04 7.90
CA GLY A 77 -4.51 9.52 9.24
C GLY A 77 -5.39 8.28 9.18
N GLU A 78 -6.45 8.28 8.37
CA GLU A 78 -7.31 7.12 8.15
C GLU A 78 -6.55 5.93 7.55
N CYS A 79 -5.73 6.13 6.50
CA CYS A 79 -4.89 5.10 5.90
C CYS A 79 -3.89 4.52 6.92
N LEU A 80 -3.26 5.37 7.73
CA LEU A 80 -2.30 4.96 8.76
C LEU A 80 -2.96 4.07 9.82
N ILE A 81 -4.12 4.49 10.34
CA ILE A 81 -4.86 3.70 11.33
C ILE A 81 -5.41 2.42 10.71
N ALA A 82 -5.89 2.45 9.47
CA ALA A 82 -6.33 1.25 8.78
C ALA A 82 -5.19 0.24 8.57
N ALA A 83 -3.99 0.72 8.21
CA ALA A 83 -2.78 -0.11 8.14
C ALA A 83 -2.45 -0.76 9.49
N GLU A 84 -2.44 0.02 10.56
CA GLU A 84 -2.19 -0.47 11.92
C GLU A 84 -3.20 -1.55 12.33
N CYS A 85 -4.49 -1.28 12.16
CA CYS A 85 -5.56 -2.20 12.49
C CYS A 85 -5.52 -3.49 11.66
N SER A 86 -4.93 -3.47 10.46
CA SER A 86 -4.80 -4.66 9.61
C SER A 86 -3.85 -5.71 10.20
N GLY A 87 -2.89 -5.29 11.04
CA GLY A 87 -1.85 -6.16 11.60
C GLY A 87 -0.95 -6.82 10.56
N LYS A 88 -0.96 -6.34 9.31
CA LYS A 88 -0.20 -6.92 8.20
C LYS A 88 1.23 -6.41 8.19
N PRO A 89 2.20 -7.21 7.74
CA PRO A 89 3.52 -6.71 7.43
C PRO A 89 3.46 -5.72 6.26
N GLY A 90 4.42 -4.81 6.18
CA GLY A 90 4.39 -3.81 5.12
C GLY A 90 5.64 -2.98 4.99
N PHE A 91 5.57 -2.10 4.00
CA PHE A 91 6.60 -1.13 3.65
C PHE A 91 6.03 0.28 3.72
N VAL A 92 6.92 1.25 3.88
CA VAL A 92 6.58 2.67 3.88
C VAL A 92 7.39 3.42 2.82
N ILE A 93 6.73 4.29 2.06
CA ILE A 93 7.36 5.29 1.19
C ILE A 93 7.23 6.63 1.89
N THR A 94 8.34 7.29 2.20
CA THR A 94 8.33 8.61 2.86
C THR A 94 9.62 9.38 2.59
N ASP A 95 9.48 10.70 2.39
CA ASP A 95 10.61 11.62 2.27
C ASP A 95 11.23 11.99 3.63
N ASN A 96 10.48 11.78 4.73
CA ASN A 96 10.94 12.10 6.07
C ASN A 96 10.67 10.93 7.02
N GLU A 97 11.62 9.98 7.03
CA GLU A 97 11.54 8.78 7.87
C GLU A 97 11.53 9.13 9.35
N GLU A 98 12.37 10.07 9.79
CA GLU A 98 12.43 10.48 11.20
C GLU A 98 11.06 10.94 11.72
N LYS A 99 10.36 11.78 10.95
CA LYS A 99 9.00 12.22 11.26
C LYS A 99 8.01 11.07 11.28
N PHE A 100 8.07 10.17 10.30
CA PHE A 100 7.21 8.97 10.27
C PHE A 100 7.42 8.10 11.50
N ARG A 101 8.68 7.84 11.89
CA ARG A 101 9.00 7.04 13.08
C ARG A 101 8.58 7.72 14.37
N ALA A 102 8.73 9.04 14.46
CA ALA A 102 8.29 9.81 15.63
C ALA A 102 6.77 9.75 15.80
N MET A 103 6.00 9.93 14.70
CA MET A 103 4.54 9.98 14.76
C MET A 103 3.88 8.61 14.95
N THR A 104 4.55 7.53 14.54
CA THR A 104 4.02 6.15 14.65
C THR A 104 4.60 5.40 15.85
N LYS A 105 5.27 6.10 16.79
CA LYS A 105 5.92 5.48 17.94
C LYS A 105 4.91 4.65 18.75
N GLY A 106 5.21 3.37 18.95
CA GLY A 106 4.37 2.43 19.69
C GLY A 106 3.31 1.71 18.84
N MET A 107 3.24 1.98 17.53
CA MET A 107 2.38 1.30 16.58
C MET A 107 3.16 0.20 15.83
N ALA A 108 2.49 -0.87 15.39
CA ALA A 108 3.11 -1.92 14.58
C ALA A 108 3.64 -1.39 13.23
N VAL A 109 2.94 -0.44 12.61
CA VAL A 109 3.37 0.23 11.36
C VAL A 109 4.71 0.97 11.50
N ASN A 110 5.16 1.27 12.73
CA ASN A 110 6.50 1.81 12.97
C ASN A 110 7.61 0.87 12.52
N GLY A 111 7.33 -0.44 12.44
CA GLY A 111 8.27 -1.46 11.98
C GLY A 111 8.34 -1.63 10.46
N TYR A 112 7.51 -0.90 9.68
CA TYR A 112 7.51 -1.03 8.23
C TYR A 112 8.86 -0.59 7.64
N LEU A 113 9.42 -1.41 6.77
CA LEU A 113 10.69 -1.11 6.11
C LEU A 113 10.49 0.02 5.09
N LYS A 114 11.40 1.00 5.10
CA LYS A 114 11.37 2.07 4.12
C LYS A 114 11.83 1.56 2.76
N ILE A 115 11.10 1.91 1.71
CA ILE A 115 11.48 1.69 0.31
C ILE A 115 11.29 2.97 -0.52
N GLY A 116 11.94 3.04 -1.68
CA GLY A 116 11.74 4.10 -2.66
C GLY A 116 10.42 3.98 -3.42
N GLU A 117 10.04 5.08 -4.09
CA GLU A 117 8.84 5.14 -4.95
C GLU A 117 9.07 4.51 -6.34
N ASN A 118 10.29 4.05 -6.65
CA ASN A 118 10.59 3.43 -7.92
C ASN A 118 9.81 2.11 -8.08
N ALA A 119 9.05 1.99 -9.17
CA ALA A 119 8.19 0.84 -9.41
C ALA A 119 8.94 -0.51 -9.39
N ASP A 120 10.18 -0.57 -9.86
CA ASP A 120 10.95 -1.81 -9.90
C ASP A 120 11.59 -2.16 -8.55
N GLU A 121 11.84 -1.16 -7.72
CA GLU A 121 12.19 -1.36 -6.31
C GLU A 121 11.00 -1.93 -5.53
N ILE A 122 9.82 -1.32 -5.67
CA ILE A 122 8.58 -1.77 -5.03
C ILE A 122 8.26 -3.21 -5.42
N LYS A 123 8.28 -3.53 -6.72
CA LYS A 123 8.01 -4.90 -7.19
C LYS A 123 8.97 -5.91 -6.57
N ARG A 124 10.27 -5.60 -6.51
CA ARG A 124 11.28 -6.51 -5.93
C ARG A 124 11.09 -6.71 -4.43
N ALA A 125 10.71 -5.65 -3.69
CA ALA A 125 10.53 -5.71 -2.24
C ALA A 125 9.51 -6.78 -1.79
N PHE A 126 8.48 -7.07 -2.60
CA PHE A 126 7.46 -8.08 -2.28
C PHE A 126 7.83 -9.52 -2.66
N PHE A 127 8.90 -9.71 -3.42
CA PHE A 127 9.39 -11.05 -3.82
C PHE A 127 10.72 -11.44 -3.18
N ALA A 128 11.37 -10.51 -2.46
CA ALA A 128 12.54 -10.80 -1.62
C ALA A 128 12.17 -11.66 -0.41
#